data_AF-A0A218X2I7-F1
#
_entry.id   AF-A0A218X2I7-F1
#
_cell.length_a   1.000
_cell.length_b   1.000
_cell.length_c   1.000
_cell.angle_alpha   90.00
_cell.angle_beta   90.00
_cell.angle_gamma   90.00
#
_symmetry.space_group_name_H-M   'P 1'
#
loop_
_entity.id
_entity.type
_entity.pdbx_description
1 polymer ?
#
loop_
_entity_poly.entity_id
_entity_poly.type
_entity_poly.pdbx_seq_one_letter_code
_entity_poly.pdbx_strand_id
1 'polypeptide(L)' 'MANPAIESLVESIKSKVRALKKKTKSGSKPYVKMAKSSSVKVEIRSRKARKLIDKTLKAADQPGKHSLS' A
#
# COMPACT_ATOMS: atom_id res chain seq x y z
N MET A 1 -7.94 -37.90 -24.60
CA MET A 1 -6.69 -37.81 -23.79
C MET A 1 -6.45 -36.34 -23.49
N ALA A 2 -6.37 -35.96 -22.22
CA ALA A 2 -6.03 -34.59 -21.86
C ALA A 2 -4.58 -34.30 -22.29
N ASN A 3 -4.34 -33.14 -22.89
CA ASN A 3 -3.01 -32.77 -23.33
C ASN A 3 -2.16 -32.44 -22.08
N PRO A 4 -1.06 -33.17 -21.79
CA PRO A 4 -0.25 -32.97 -20.60
C PRO A 4 0.31 -31.54 -20.48
N ALA A 5 0.48 -30.83 -21.59
CA ALA A 5 0.87 -29.42 -21.58
C ALA A 5 -0.20 -28.53 -20.92
N ILE A 6 -1.48 -28.79 -21.17
CA ILE A 6 -2.60 -28.03 -20.60
C ILE A 6 -2.72 -28.27 -19.10
N GLU A 7 -2.55 -29.51 -18.66
CA GLU A 7 -2.60 -29.87 -17.23
C GLU A 7 -1.50 -29.16 -16.44
N SER A 8 -0.26 -29.16 -16.95
CA SER A 8 0.86 -28.46 -16.33
C SER A 8 0.65 -26.95 -16.24
N LEU A 9 0.06 -26.35 -17.27
CA LEU A 9 -0.27 -24.93 -17.30
C LEU A 9 -1.33 -24.60 -16.25
N VAL A 10 -2.40 -25.38 -16.18
CA VAL A 10 -3.49 -25.20 -15.22
C VAL A 10 -2.99 -25.37 -13.77
N GLU A 11 -2.06 -26.29 -13.51
CA GLU A 11 -1.43 -26.44 -12.20
C GLU A 11 -0.52 -25.24 -11.84
N SER A 12 0.22 -24.71 -12.82
CA SER A 12 1.02 -23.50 -12.65
C SER A 12 0.15 -22.26 -12.34
N ILE A 13 -1.02 -22.16 -12.94
CA ILE A 13 -1.99 -21.08 -12.69
C ILE A 13 -2.59 -21.24 -11.28
N LYS A 14 -3.04 -22.45 -10.92
CA LYS A 14 -3.58 -22.76 -9.59
C LYS A 14 -2.59 -22.41 -8.47
N SER A 15 -1.32 -22.80 -8.63
CA SER A 15 -0.28 -22.52 -7.63
C SER A 15 -0.02 -21.02 -7.45
N LYS A 16 0.08 -20.25 -8.55
CA LYS A 16 0.23 -18.78 -8.51
C LYS A 16 -0.93 -18.09 -7.82
N VAL A 17 -2.17 -18.47 -8.14
CA VAL A 17 -3.39 -17.90 -7.51
C VAL A 17 -3.44 -18.20 -6.00
N ARG A 18 -3.10 -19.44 -5.60
CA ARG A 18 -3.00 -19.82 -4.18
C ARG A 18 -1.96 -18.99 -3.42
N ALA A 19 -0.80 -18.75 -4.03
CA ALA A 19 0.26 -17.93 -3.45
C ALA A 19 -0.16 -16.47 -3.24
N LEU A 20 -0.86 -15.88 -4.22
CA LEU A 20 -1.43 -14.53 -4.12
C LEU A 20 -2.44 -14.42 -2.97
N LYS A 21 -3.36 -15.38 -2.83
CA LYS A 21 -4.35 -15.44 -1.73
C LYS A 21 -3.71 -15.59 -0.35
N LYS A 22 -2.56 -16.25 -0.24
CA LYS A 22 -1.81 -16.35 1.03
C LYS A 22 -1.16 -15.02 1.39
N LYS A 23 -0.57 -14.30 0.42
CA LYS A 23 0.00 -12.96 0.66
C LYS A 23 -1.03 -11.94 1.10
N THR A 24 -2.25 -11.98 0.56
CA THR A 24 -3.32 -11.09 1.01
C THR A 24 -3.80 -11.43 2.42
N LYS A 25 -3.81 -12.72 2.80
CA LYS A 25 -4.17 -13.16 4.17
C LYS A 25 -3.07 -12.94 5.21
N SER A 26 -1.79 -13.06 4.85
CA SER A 26 -0.67 -12.86 5.78
C SER A 26 -0.18 -11.40 5.83
N GLY A 27 -0.52 -10.60 4.81
CA GLY A 27 -0.12 -9.19 4.68
C GLY A 27 -1.16 -8.19 5.16
N SER A 28 -2.43 -8.59 5.36
CA SER A 28 -3.41 -7.74 6.04
C SER A 28 -3.12 -7.77 7.54
N LYS A 29 -2.12 -6.99 7.98
CA LYS A 29 -2.17 -6.47 9.35
C LYS A 29 -3.56 -5.85 9.48
N PRO A 30 -4.42 -6.31 10.40
CA PRO A 30 -5.67 -5.60 10.64
C PRO A 30 -5.28 -4.15 10.85
N TYR A 31 -5.89 -3.24 10.10
CA TYR A 31 -5.69 -1.82 10.34
C TYR A 31 -6.01 -1.60 11.82
N VAL A 32 -4.98 -1.49 12.64
CA VAL A 32 -5.14 -1.22 14.06
C VAL A 32 -5.55 0.23 14.08
N LYS A 33 -6.86 0.46 14.15
CA LYS A 33 -7.44 1.77 14.38
C LYS A 33 -6.73 2.31 15.62
N MET A 34 -5.81 3.25 15.42
CA MET A 34 -5.16 3.93 16.53
C MET A 34 -6.28 4.52 17.38
N ALA A 35 -6.35 4.12 18.65
CA ALA A 35 -7.27 4.77 19.58
C ALA A 35 -6.97 6.28 19.54
N LYS A 36 -8.02 7.11 19.62
CA LYS A 36 -7.87 8.56 19.71
C LYS A 36 -7.05 8.86 20.97
N SER A 37 -5.75 9.03 20.80
CA SER A 37 -4.86 9.43 21.88
C SER A 37 -4.82 10.95 21.88
N SER A 38 -4.94 11.56 23.06
CA SER A 38 -4.88 13.01 23.21
C SER A 38 -3.52 13.59 22.79
N SER A 39 -2.44 12.80 22.66
CA SER A 39 -1.10 13.33 22.31
C SER A 39 -0.06 12.32 21.77
N VAL A 40 -0.41 11.26 21.05
CA VAL A 40 0.64 10.46 20.38
C VAL A 40 1.04 11.16 19.08
N LYS A 41 2.17 11.87 19.11
CA LYS A 41 2.83 12.41 17.92
C LYS A 41 3.21 11.23 17.03
N VAL A 42 2.38 10.91 16.03
CA VAL A 42 2.68 9.82 15.08
C VAL A 42 3.77 10.33 14.13
N GLU A 43 5.01 9.97 14.40
CA GLU A 43 6.13 10.32 13.52
C GLU A 43 6.00 9.64 12.16
N ILE A 44 6.09 10.44 11.09
CA ILE A 44 6.05 9.92 9.72
C ILE A 44 7.40 9.32 9.38
N ARG A 45 7.48 7.99 9.38
CA ARG A 45 8.72 7.23 9.13
C ARG A 45 9.21 7.33 7.67
N SER A 46 8.30 7.46 6.71
CA SER A 46 8.64 7.49 5.28
C SER A 46 9.19 8.86 4.86
N ARG A 47 10.39 8.87 4.27
CA ARG A 47 11.01 10.09 3.70
C ARG A 47 10.15 10.71 2.60
N LYS A 48 9.52 9.90 1.75
CA LYS A 48 8.65 10.38 0.65
C LYS A 48 7.41 11.09 1.20
N ALA A 49 6.79 10.52 2.23
CA ALA A 49 5.60 11.09 2.85
C ALA A 49 5.92 12.44 3.53
N ARG A 50 7.06 12.56 4.23
CA ARG A 50 7.52 13.84 4.79
C ARG A 50 7.67 14.91 3.71
N LYS A 51 8.37 14.59 2.62
CA LYS A 51 8.54 15.53 1.49
C LYS A 51 7.21 15.96 0.87
N LEU A 52 6.24 15.05 0.75
CA LEU A 52 4.93 15.39 0.20
C LEU A 52 4.20 16.38 1.11
N ILE A 53 4.20 16.11 2.41
CA ILE A 53 3.54 16.98 3.41
C ILE A 53 4.21 18.35 3.46
N ASP A 54 5.54 18.42 3.48
CA ASP A 54 6.26 19.69 3.48
C ASP A 54 5.94 20.53 2.23
N LYS A 55 5.85 19.88 1.06
CA LYS A 55 5.46 20.56 -0.18
C LYS A 55 4.04 21.10 -0.10
N THR A 56 3.10 20.30 0.38
CA THR A 56 1.70 20.71 0.52
C THR A 56 1.54 21.83 1.54
N LEU A 57 2.25 21.78 2.66
CA LEU A 57 2.19 22.79 3.72
C LEU A 57 2.72 24.13 3.23
N LYS A 58 3.86 24.13 2.52
CA LYS A 58 4.40 25.34 1.88
C LYS A 58 3.47 25.95 0.82
N ALA A 59 2.79 25.11 0.04
CA ALA A 59 1.84 25.59 -0.96
C ALA A 59 0.59 26.20 -0.31
N ALA A 60 0.11 25.62 0.78
CA ALA A 60 -1.03 26.13 1.54
C ALA A 60 -0.74 27.50 2.18
N ASP A 61 0.48 27.70 2.70
CA ASP A 61 0.92 28.97 3.29
C ASP A 61 1.06 30.10 2.23
N GLN A 62 1.12 29.76 0.94
CA GLN A 62 1.26 30.72 -0.15
C GLN A 62 0.12 30.59 -1.17
N PRO A 63 -1.12 30.94 -0.79
CA PRO A 63 -2.25 30.87 -1.70
C PRO A 63 -1.99 31.73 -2.94
N GLY A 64 -2.11 31.13 -4.13
CA GLY A 64 -1.98 31.78 -5.43
C GLY A 64 -0.60 31.76 -6.09
N LYS A 65 0.46 31.29 -5.42
CA LYS A 65 1.83 31.25 -6.00
C LYS A 65 2.33 29.87 -6.41
N HIS A 66 1.75 28.80 -5.87
CA HIS A 66 2.24 27.44 -6.09
C HIS A 66 1.09 26.46 -6.37
N SER A 67 1.00 25.96 -7.61
CA SER A 67 0.24 24.75 -7.92
C SER A 67 1.15 23.52 -7.74
N LEU A 68 0.65 22.49 -7.07
CA LEU A 68 1.32 21.20 -6.98
C LEU A 68 1.05 20.44 -8.28
N SER A 69 2.00 20.47 -9.22
CA SER A 69 2.00 19.62 -10.43
C SER A 69 2.59 18.25 -10.15
#